data_AF-A0A4Y9QTC7-F1
#
_entry.id   AF-A0A4Y9QTC7-F1
#
_cell.length_a   1.000
_cell.length_b   1.000
_cell.length_c   1.000
_cell.angle_alpha   90.00
_cell.angle_beta   90.00
_cell.angle_gamma   90.00
#
_symmetry.space_group_name_H-M   'P 1'
#
loop_
_entity.id
_entity.type
_entity.pdbx_description
1 polymer ?
#
loop_
_entity_poly.entity_id
_entity_poly.type
_entity_poly.pdbx_seq_one_letter_code
_entity_poly.pdbx_strand_id
1 'polypeptide(L)' 'MNQVFDWCVDFLYWLSDVFGMTYKEINVWIFVIIWPLIFIIQWIYIVHLKKKIQKIKNRNTPG' A
#
# COMPACT_ATOMS: atom_id res chain seq x y z
N MET A 1 -12.11 -14.98 15.01
CA MET A 1 -11.76 -13.56 15.22
C MET A 1 -10.34 -13.37 15.73
N ASN A 2 -9.80 -14.26 16.60
CA ASN A 2 -8.42 -14.12 17.09
C ASN A 2 -7.35 -14.59 16.11
N GLN A 3 -7.59 -15.66 15.34
CA GLN A 3 -6.56 -16.24 14.46
C GLN A 3 -5.95 -15.26 13.45
N VAL A 4 -6.75 -14.35 12.87
CA VAL A 4 -6.23 -13.34 11.91
C VAL A 4 -5.38 -12.30 12.65
N PHE A 5 -5.79 -11.91 13.85
CA PHE A 5 -5.01 -11.01 14.69
C PHE A 5 -3.70 -11.66 15.11
N ASP A 6 -3.76 -12.92 15.55
CA ASP A 6 -2.59 -13.72 15.96
C ASP A 6 -1.61 -13.87 14.78
N TRP A 7 -2.09 -14.20 13.58
CA TRP A 7 -1.25 -14.25 12.38
C TRP A 7 -0.62 -12.92 12.01
N CYS A 8 -1.36 -11.81 12.13
CA CYS A 8 -0.79 -10.48 11.91
C CYS A 8 0.32 -10.17 12.92
N VAL A 9 0.11 -10.50 14.20
CA VAL A 9 1.10 -10.29 15.26
C VAL A 9 2.33 -11.18 15.05
N ASP A 10 2.16 -12.45 14.71
CA ASP A 10 3.25 -13.38 14.41
C ASP A 10 4.07 -12.92 13.20
N PHE A 11 3.41 -12.44 12.15
CA PHE A 11 4.08 -11.85 10.99
C PHE A 11 4.88 -10.61 11.37
N LEU A 12 4.33 -9.74 12.22
CA LEU A 12 5.02 -8.54 12.70
C LEU A 12 6.23 -8.89 13.56
N TYR A 13 6.14 -9.89 14.43
CA TYR A 13 7.28 -10.38 15.22
C TYR A 13 8.37 -11.00 14.34
N TRP A 14 7.98 -11.82 13.37
CA TRP A 14 8.93 -12.36 12.40
C TRP A 14 9.65 -11.23 11.63
N LEU A 15 8.90 -10.22 11.20
CA LEU A 15 9.47 -9.05 10.54
C LEU A 15 10.39 -8.26 11.50
N SER A 16 9.99 -8.08 12.75
CA SER A 16 10.79 -7.37 13.74
C SER A 16 12.14 -8.07 13.97
N ASP A 17 12.15 -9.40 14.04
CA ASP A 17 13.37 -10.20 14.20
C ASP A 17 14.29 -10.10 12.97
N VAL A 18 13.72 -10.14 11.75
CA VAL A 18 14.48 -10.00 10.50
C VAL A 18 15.14 -8.63 10.40
N PHE A 19 14.44 -7.57 10.82
CA PHE A 19 14.98 -6.22 10.82
C PHE A 19 15.79 -5.87 12.08
N GLY A 20 15.83 -6.74 13.10
CA GLY A 20 16.47 -6.47 14.39
C GLY A 20 15.85 -5.29 15.14
N MET A 21 14.57 -4.99 14.89
CA MET A 21 13.82 -3.90 15.52
C MET A 21 12.82 -4.44 16.54
N THR A 22 12.32 -3.60 17.44
CA THR A 22 11.24 -4.00 18.35
C THR A 22 9.88 -4.04 17.65
N TYR A 23 8.93 -4.81 18.19
CA TYR A 23 7.54 -4.84 17.72
C TYR A 23 6.90 -3.43 17.62
N LYS A 24 7.25 -2.51 18.53
CA LYS A 24 6.71 -1.14 18.49
C LYS A 24 7.26 -0.36 17.30
N GLU A 25 8.56 -0.47 17.04
CA GLU A 25 9.22 0.24 15.95
C GLU A 25 8.76 -0.26 14.58
N ILE A 26 8.70 -1.59 14.37
CA ILE A 26 8.22 -2.14 13.09
C ILE A 26 6.79 -1.73 12.80
N ASN A 27 5.95 -1.66 13.85
CA ASN A 27 4.57 -1.25 13.72
C ASN A 27 4.46 0.22 13.26
N VAL A 28 5.29 1.11 13.81
CA VAL A 28 5.37 2.52 13.37
C VAL A 28 5.87 2.60 11.92
N TRP A 29 6.89 1.83 11.54
CA TRP A 29 7.39 1.78 10.17
C TRP A 29 6.29 1.37 9.17
N ILE A 30 5.50 0.35 9.49
CA ILE A 30 4.43 -0.11 8.61
C ILE A 30 3.34 0.95 8.46
N PHE A 31 2.86 1.52 9.57
CA PHE A 31 1.75 2.47 9.53
C PHE A 31 2.14 3.86 9.02
N VAL A 32 3.33 4.34 9.33
CA VAL A 32 3.75 5.71 9.02
C VAL A 32 4.53 5.78 7.72
N ILE A 33 5.18 4.70 7.27
CA ILE A 33 6.03 4.72 6.08
C ILE A 33 5.45 3.86 4.97
N ILE A 34 5.17 2.58 5.24
CA ILE A 34 4.64 1.68 4.19
C ILE A 34 3.24 2.10 3.76
N TRP A 35 2.36 2.40 4.72
CA TRP A 35 0.97 2.75 4.41
C TRP A 35 0.85 4.01 3.54
N PRO A 36 1.53 5.14 3.87
CA PRO A 36 1.51 6.32 3.00
C PRO A 36 2.18 6.07 1.65
N LEU A 37 3.23 5.25 1.60
CA LEU A 37 3.89 4.89 0.33
C LEU A 37 2.92 4.14 -0.60
N ILE A 38 2.22 3.13 -0.08
CA ILE A 38 1.19 2.39 -0.84
C ILE A 38 0.11 3.36 -1.32
N PHE A 39 -0.37 4.27 -0.46
CA PHE A 39 -1.38 5.24 -0.83
C PHE A 39 -0.91 6.17 -1.97
N ILE A 40 0.33 6.66 -1.91
CA ILE A 40 0.92 7.50 -2.95
C ILE A 40 1.03 6.73 -4.28
N ILE A 41 1.51 5.49 -4.25
CA ILE A 41 1.62 4.65 -5.46
C ILE A 41 0.24 4.43 -6.09
N GLN A 42 -0.75 4.06 -5.27
CA GLN A 42 -2.14 3.88 -5.71
C GLN A 42 -2.71 5.16 -6.32
N TRP A 43 -2.46 6.31 -5.69
CA TRP A 43 -2.89 7.60 -6.20
C TRP A 43 -2.29 7.91 -7.58
N ILE A 44 -0.96 7.75 -7.73
CA ILE A 44 -0.26 7.96 -9.00
C ILE A 44 -0.82 7.03 -10.07
N TYR A 45 -1.04 5.75 -9.75
CA TYR A 45 -1.58 4.77 -10.68
C TYR A 45 -2.98 5.16 -11.15
N ILE A 46 -3.87 5.55 -10.24
CA ILE A 46 -5.23 6.02 -10.57
C ILE A 46 -5.18 7.24 -11.50
N VAL A 47 -4.32 8.22 -11.21
CA VAL A 47 -4.17 9.41 -12.06
C VAL A 47 -3.65 9.03 -13.44
N HIS A 48 -2.68 8.13 -13.53
CA HIS A 48 -2.13 7.65 -14.80
C HIS A 48 -3.21 6.93 -15.63
N LEU A 49 -3.99 6.04 -15.00
CA LEU A 49 -5.08 5.31 -15.66
C LEU A 49 -6.18 6.25 -16.14
N LYS A 50 -6.60 7.22 -15.31
CA LYS A 50 -7.60 8.24 -15.71
C LYS A 50 -7.14 9.02 -16.94
N LYS A 51 -5.88 9.46 -16.98
CA LYS A 51 -5.30 10.16 -18.14
C LYS A 51 -5.31 9.27 -19.39
N LYS A 52 -4.96 7.98 -19.26
CA LYS A 52 -4.98 7.01 -20.37
C LYS A 52 -6.39 6.81 -20.92
N ILE A 53 -7.38 6.63 -20.03
CA ILE A 53 -8.79 6.46 -20.41
C ILE A 53 -9.33 7.72 -21.10
N GLN A 54 -9.02 8.91 -20.59
CA GLN A 54 -9.47 10.16 -21.21
C GLN A 54 -8.86 10.37 -22.61
N LYS A 55 -7.58 10.01 -22.80
CA LYS A 55 -6.94 10.06 -24.12
C LYS A 55 -7.62 9.11 -25.12
N ILE A 56 -8.01 7.92 -24.68
CA ILE A 56 -8.74 6.95 -25.52
C ILE A 56 -10.15 7.48 -25.83
N LYS A 57 -10.87 8.00 -24.84
CA LYS A 57 -12.21 8.58 -25.04
C LYS A 57 -12.20 9.71 -26.07
N ASN A 58 -11.28 10.67 -25.94
CA ASN A 58 -11.16 11.79 -26.89
C ASN A 58 -10.82 11.34 -28.32
N ARG A 59 -10.17 10.18 -28.49
CA ARG A 59 -9.85 9.62 -29.81
C ARG A 59 -11.05 8.96 -30.50
N ASN A 60 -12.05 8.53 -29.72
CA ASN A 60 -13.19 7.72 -30.19
C ASN A 60 -14.50 8.50 -30.32
N THR A 61 -14.54 9.78 -29.95
CA THR A 61 -15.62 10.70 -30.35
C THR A 61 -15.21 11.43 -31.63
N PRO A 62 -15.66 10.99 -32.83
CA PRO A 62 -15.66 11.85 -34.00
C PRO A 62 -16.65 12.99 -33.72
N GLY A 63 -16.15 14.23 -33.78
CA GLY A 63 -17.02 15.41 -33.85
C GLY A 63 -17.77 15.45 -35.17
#